data_AF-A0A6L4Y9Q8-F1
#
_entry.id   AF-A0A6L4Y9Q8-F1
#
_cell.length_a   1.000
_cell.length_b   1.000
_cell.length_c   1.000
_cell.angle_alpha   90.00
_cell.angle_beta   90.00
_cell.angle_gamma   90.00
#
_symmetry.space_group_name_H-M   'P 1'
#
loop_
_entity.id
_entity.type
_entity.pdbx_description
1 polymer ?
#
loop_
_entity_poly.entity_id
_entity_poly.type
_entity_poly.pdbx_seq_one_letter_code
_entity_poly.pdbx_strand_id
1 'polypeptide(L)'
;MTPTLEECLDLMKEHNMLENIIHHSLLVNEVGLWLSEELNKTGENLDLAKVQAGALLHDITKTKSITTGEDHARTGSELLERLGFKSISEIVRQHVMTDDTANSPTISEIEIV
;
A
#
# COMPACT_ATOMS: atom_id res chain seq x y z
N MET A 1 -5.42 10.05 -7.95
CA MET A 1 -4.06 10.13 -8.52
C MET A 1 -3.26 9.02 -7.88
N THR A 2 -2.41 8.35 -8.64
CA THR A 2 -1.50 7.31 -8.14
C THR A 2 -0.09 7.88 -8.20
N PRO A 3 0.68 7.87 -7.10
CA PRO A 3 2.06 8.35 -7.11
C PRO A 3 2.94 7.43 -7.97
N THR A 4 3.94 8.03 -8.60
CA THR A 4 5.01 7.32 -9.29
C THR A 4 5.93 6.61 -8.31
N LEU A 5 6.75 5.68 -8.80
CA LEU A 5 7.81 5.05 -8.01
C LEU A 5 8.72 6.09 -7.33
N GLU A 6 9.11 7.14 -8.06
CA GLU A 6 10.00 8.19 -7.53
C GLU A 6 9.32 8.95 -6.38
N GLU A 7 8.07 9.38 -6.56
CA GLU A 7 7.29 10.01 -5.49
C GLU A 7 7.11 9.09 -4.28
N CYS A 8 6.87 7.79 -4.49
CA CYS A 8 6.78 6.83 -3.40
C CYS A 8 8.09 6.77 -2.60
N LEU A 9 9.23 6.63 -3.29
CA LEU A 9 10.55 6.54 -2.66
C LEU A 9 10.92 7.84 -1.92
N ASP A 10 10.53 9.00 -2.45
CA ASP A 10 10.76 10.27 -1.77
C ASP A 10 9.88 10.42 -0.53
N LEU A 11 8.62 10.00 -0.58
CA LEU A 11 7.76 9.93 0.60
C LEU A 11 8.32 9.00 1.69
N MET A 12 8.91 7.86 1.33
CA MET A 12 9.55 6.98 2.32
C MET A 12 10.68 7.70 3.07
N LYS A 13 11.49 8.48 2.35
CA LYS A 13 12.59 9.27 2.93
C LYS A 13 12.05 10.39 3.81
N GLU A 14 11.09 11.17 3.29
CA GLU A 14 10.48 12.30 4.01
C GLU A 14 9.84 11.88 5.34
N HIS A 15 9.23 10.68 5.36
CA HIS A 15 8.59 10.13 6.54
C HIS A 15 9.50 9.27 7.42
N ASN A 16 10.80 9.25 7.15
CA ASN A 16 11.82 8.55 7.94
C ASN A 16 11.46 7.07 8.16
N MET A 17 11.04 6.38 7.10
CA MET A 17 10.87 4.93 7.16
C MET A 17 12.20 4.27 7.51
N LEU A 18 12.19 3.36 8.49
CA LEU A 18 13.39 2.60 8.87
C LEU A 18 13.84 1.70 7.71
N GLU A 19 15.15 1.47 7.58
CA GLU A 19 15.71 0.68 6.47
C GLU A 19 15.07 -0.71 6.33
N ASN A 20 14.77 -1.38 7.45
CA ASN A 20 14.10 -2.68 7.44
C ASN A 20 12.64 -2.61 6.96
N ILE A 21 11.94 -1.49 7.22
CA ILE A 21 10.58 -1.26 6.74
C ILE A 21 10.61 -0.94 5.24
N ILE A 22 11.58 -0.14 4.78
CA ILE A 22 11.80 0.11 3.35
C ILE A 22 12.05 -1.22 2.61
N HIS A 23 12.95 -2.07 3.14
CA HIS A 23 13.24 -3.36 2.53
C HIS A 23 12.01 -4.28 2.49
N HIS A 24 11.23 -4.32 3.57
CA HIS A 24 9.94 -5.01 3.60
C HIS A 24 8.99 -4.50 2.51
N SER A 25 8.78 -3.19 2.41
CA SER A 25 7.91 -2.59 1.39
C SER A 25 8.36 -2.89 -0.05
N LEU A 26 9.67 -2.94 -0.31
CA LEU A 26 10.21 -3.32 -1.62
C LEU A 26 9.91 -4.79 -1.96
N LEU A 27 10.03 -5.69 -0.98
CA LEU A 27 9.70 -7.11 -1.16
C LEU A 27 8.20 -7.32 -1.40
N VAL A 28 7.33 -6.63 -0.63
CA VAL A 28 5.88 -6.66 -0.85
C VAL A 28 5.54 -6.15 -2.25
N ASN A 29 6.20 -5.07 -2.71
CA ASN A 29 6.01 -4.56 -4.06
C ASN A 29 6.42 -5.58 -5.14
N GLU A 30 7.55 -6.26 -4.97
CA GLU A 30 8.00 -7.29 -5.93
C GLU A 30 7.00 -8.45 -6.03
N VAL A 31 6.60 -9.01 -4.88
CA VAL A 31 5.65 -10.12 -4.83
C VAL A 31 4.26 -9.70 -5.32
N GLY A 32 3.78 -8.52 -4.92
CA GLY A 32 2.48 -7.99 -5.29
C GLY A 32 2.35 -7.72 -6.78
N LEU A 33 3.40 -7.15 -7.41
CA LEU A 33 3.43 -6.96 -8.86
C LEU A 33 3.42 -8.29 -9.60
N TRP A 34 4.27 -9.24 -9.20
CA TRP A 34 4.29 -10.57 -9.81
C TRP A 34 2.93 -11.26 -9.71
N LEU A 35 2.31 -11.26 -8.52
CA LEU A 35 1.01 -11.88 -8.30
C LEU A 35 -0.08 -11.21 -9.16
N SER A 36 -0.06 -9.88 -9.23
CA SER A 36 -1.04 -9.11 -10.01
C SER A 36 -0.92 -9.38 -11.51
N GLU A 37 0.31 -9.50 -12.02
CA GLU A 37 0.55 -9.88 -13.41
C GLU A 37 0.01 -11.29 -13.73
N GLU A 38 0.23 -12.27 -12.85
CA GLU A 38 -0.30 -13.63 -13.05
C GLU A 38 -1.83 -13.67 -12.96
N LEU A 39 -2.43 -12.97 -12.00
CA LEU A 39 -3.89 -12.90 -11.86
C LEU A 39 -4.56 -12.21 -13.06
N ASN A 40 -3.94 -11.15 -13.58
CA ASN A 40 -4.42 -10.47 -14.79
C ASN A 40 -4.39 -11.37 -16.03
N LYS A 41 -3.46 -12.34 -16.12
CA LYS A 41 -3.46 -13.35 -17.19
C LYS A 41 -4.64 -14.31 -17.09
N THR A 42 -5.20 -14.50 -15.90
CA THR A 42 -6.33 -15.39 -15.64
C THR A 42 -7.70 -14.71 -15.64
N GLY A 43 -7.74 -13.39 -15.89
CA GLY A 43 -8.98 -12.63 -16.08
C GLY A 43 -9.30 -11.61 -14.99
N GLU A 44 -8.44 -11.45 -13.98
CA GLU A 44 -8.52 -10.29 -13.08
C GLU A 44 -8.08 -9.01 -13.82
N ASN A 45 -8.33 -7.85 -13.20
CA ASN A 45 -8.01 -6.55 -13.79
C ASN A 45 -7.41 -5.59 -12.76
N LEU A 46 -6.34 -6.03 -12.11
CA LEU A 46 -5.58 -5.31 -11.10
C LEU A 46 -4.75 -4.18 -11.73
N ASP A 47 -4.79 -3.00 -11.12
CA ASP A 47 -3.98 -1.84 -11.51
C ASP A 47 -2.58 -1.94 -10.88
N LEU A 48 -1.59 -2.35 -11.68
CA LEU A 48 -0.21 -2.54 -11.24
C LEU A 48 0.40 -1.27 -10.62
N ALA A 49 0.00 -0.08 -11.07
CA ALA A 49 0.52 1.18 -10.51
C ALA A 49 -0.02 1.40 -9.09
N LYS A 50 -1.29 1.04 -8.82
CA LYS A 50 -1.85 1.10 -7.47
C LYS A 50 -1.26 0.04 -6.55
N VAL A 51 -1.03 -1.18 -7.05
CA VAL A 51 -0.35 -2.23 -6.29
C VAL A 51 1.05 -1.78 -5.89
N GLN A 52 1.81 -1.22 -6.84
CA GLN A 52 3.13 -0.66 -6.55
C GLN A 52 3.07 0.44 -5.49
N ALA A 53 2.22 1.45 -5.69
CA ALA A 53 2.10 2.55 -4.74
C ALA A 53 1.61 2.10 -3.35
N GLY A 54 0.62 1.21 -3.30
CA GLY A 54 0.09 0.62 -2.08
C GLY A 54 1.15 -0.17 -1.33
N ALA A 55 1.82 -1.11 -1.99
CA ALA A 55 2.87 -1.93 -1.40
C ALA A 55 4.05 -1.10 -0.88
N LEU A 56 4.46 -0.07 -1.63
CA LEU A 56 5.54 0.82 -1.19
C LEU A 56 5.11 1.64 0.04
N LEU A 57 3.89 2.15 0.08
CA LEU A 57 3.45 3.14 1.08
C LEU A 57 2.60 2.58 2.24
N HIS A 58 2.27 1.28 2.26
CA HIS A 58 1.38 0.70 3.30
C HIS A 58 1.85 0.93 4.73
N ASP A 59 3.17 0.91 4.95
CA ASP A 59 3.81 1.08 6.26
C ASP A 59 4.38 2.49 6.47
N ILE A 60 3.98 3.51 5.69
CA ILE A 60 4.59 4.85 5.70
C ILE A 60 4.63 5.54 7.07
N THR A 61 3.68 5.27 7.95
CA THR A 61 3.67 5.80 9.33
C THR A 61 4.12 4.80 10.40
N LYS A 62 4.58 3.60 10.02
CA LYS A 62 4.93 2.53 10.96
C LYS A 62 6.10 2.88 11.86
N THR A 63 7.11 3.60 11.37
CA THR A 63 8.20 4.12 12.22
C THR A 63 7.66 4.92 13.40
N LYS A 64 6.70 5.82 13.15
CA LYS A 64 6.05 6.61 14.19
C LYS A 64 5.21 5.74 15.11
N SER A 65 4.39 4.85 14.53
CA SER A 65 3.51 3.92 15.25
C SER A 65 4.26 3.04 16.27
N ILE A 66 5.47 2.56 15.93
CA ILE A 66 6.29 1.75 16.86
C ILE A 66 6.57 2.51 18.17
N THR A 67 6.69 3.83 18.10
CA THR A 67 6.97 4.67 19.28
C THR A 67 5.69 5.15 19.95
N THR A 68 4.65 5.49 19.19
CA THR A 68 3.43 6.13 19.70
C THR A 68 2.29 5.17 20.03
N GLY A 69 2.32 3.95 19.47
CA GLY A 69 1.21 3.00 19.53
C GLY A 69 0.01 3.39 18.66
N GLU A 70 0.13 4.39 17.78
CA GLU A 70 -0.92 4.77 16.85
C GLU A 70 -1.14 3.67 15.80
N ASP A 71 -2.39 3.53 15.33
CA ASP A 71 -2.71 2.66 14.20
C ASP A 71 -2.05 3.20 12.91
N HIS A 72 -1.08 2.45 12.36
CA HIS A 72 -0.32 2.89 11.18
C HIS A 72 -1.14 2.78 9.89
N ALA A 73 -2.04 1.80 9.78
CA ALA A 73 -2.94 1.70 8.63
C ALA A 73 -3.86 2.92 8.56
N ARG A 74 -4.45 3.32 9.69
CA ARG A 74 -5.28 4.53 9.77
C ARG A 74 -4.48 5.80 9.49
N THR A 75 -3.37 6.02 10.22
CA THR A 75 -2.60 7.27 10.09
C THR A 75 -1.89 7.39 8.74
N GLY A 76 -1.47 6.28 8.14
CA GLY A 76 -0.93 6.22 6.79
C GLY A 76 -1.99 6.56 5.74
N SER A 77 -3.20 6.01 5.88
CA SER A 77 -4.33 6.37 5.03
C SER A 77 -4.63 7.88 5.09
N GLU A 78 -4.79 8.44 6.30
CA GLU A 78 -5.06 9.87 6.49
C GLU A 78 -3.96 10.76 5.89
N LEU A 79 -2.70 10.35 5.97
CA LEU A 79 -1.58 11.05 5.34
C LEU A 79 -1.72 11.06 3.82
N LEU A 80 -1.92 9.89 3.20
CA LEU A 80 -2.03 9.77 1.75
C LEU A 80 -3.25 10.48 1.19
N GLU A 81 -4.37 10.50 1.92
CA GLU A 81 -5.55 11.27 1.53
C GLU A 81 -5.26 12.78 1.53
N ARG A 82 -4.57 13.30 2.56
CA ARG A 82 -4.14 14.72 2.60
C ARG A 82 -3.20 15.10 1.46
N LEU A 83 -2.39 14.16 0.98
CA LEU A 83 -1.50 14.34 -0.17
C LEU A 83 -2.21 14.20 -1.53
N GLY A 84 -3.51 13.84 -1.55
CA GLY A 84 -4.31 13.70 -2.77
C GLY A 84 -4.30 12.29 -3.38
N PHE A 85 -3.70 11.31 -2.71
CA PHE A 85 -3.59 9.92 -3.17
C PHE A 85 -4.74 9.04 -2.65
N LYS A 86 -5.98 9.50 -2.83
CA LYS A 86 -7.19 8.85 -2.26
C LYS A 86 -7.34 7.36 -2.57
N SER A 87 -6.98 6.91 -3.78
CA SER A 87 -7.06 5.48 -4.12
C SER A 87 -6.05 4.63 -3.34
N ILE A 88 -4.88 5.21 -3.04
CA ILE A 88 -3.83 4.53 -2.28
C ILE A 88 -4.14 4.59 -0.79
N SER A 89 -4.72 5.69 -0.30
CA SER A 89 -5.17 5.78 1.09
C SER A 89 -6.17 4.68 1.42
N GLU A 90 -7.05 4.30 0.50
CA GLU A 90 -8.01 3.22 0.71
C GLU A 90 -7.34 1.85 0.84
N ILE A 91 -6.35 1.56 -0.01
CA ILE A 91 -5.53 0.34 0.07
C ILE A 91 -4.81 0.29 1.42
N VAL A 92 -4.11 1.37 1.78
CA VAL A 92 -3.34 1.45 3.03
C VAL A 92 -4.22 1.38 4.27
N ARG A 93 -5.47 1.86 4.22
CA ARG A 93 -6.40 1.74 5.35
C ARG A 93 -6.69 0.28 5.70
N GLN A 94 -6.71 -0.60 4.70
CA GLN A 94 -7.24 -1.96 4.80
C GLN A 94 -6.16 -3.07 4.83
N HIS A 95 -4.88 -2.73 4.64
CA HIS A 95 -3.81 -3.73 4.51
C HIS A 95 -3.57 -4.61 5.76
N VAL A 96 -3.98 -4.16 6.96
CA VAL A 96 -3.88 -4.98 8.20
C VAL A 96 -5.15 -5.77 8.44
N MET A 97 -6.30 -5.10 8.30
CA MET A 97 -7.62 -5.67 8.45
C MET A 97 -8.47 -5.12 7.32
N THR A 98 -8.84 -6.00 6.40
CA THR A 98 -9.76 -5.66 5.32
C THR A 98 -11.15 -5.43 5.91
N ASP A 99 -11.90 -4.52 5.32
CA ASP A 99 -13.32 -4.43 5.66
C ASP A 99 -13.99 -5.77 5.32
N ASP A 100 -15.03 -6.15 6.07
CA ASP A 100 -15.87 -7.32 5.78
C ASP A 100 -16.69 -7.07 4.49
N THR A 101 -16.02 -7.02 3.34
CA THR A 101 -16.64 -7.05 2.02
C THR A 101 -16.98 -8.49 1.72
N ALA A 102 -18.09 -8.94 2.29
CA ALA A 102 -18.68 -10.24 2.04
C ALA A 102 -18.67 -10.58 0.54
N ASN A 103 -17.91 -11.62 0.17
CA ASN A 103 -18.03 -12.35 -1.10
C ASN A 103 -17.89 -11.52 -2.39
N SER A 104 -16.91 -10.61 -2.49
CA SER A 104 -16.49 -10.13 -3.81
C SER A 104 -15.98 -11.32 -4.64
N PRO A 105 -16.49 -11.57 -5.86
CA PRO A 105 -16.00 -12.64 -6.72
C PRO A 105 -14.67 -12.31 -7.40
N THR A 106 -14.19 -11.07 -7.29
CA THR A 106 -12.97 -10.56 -7.93
C THR A 106 -11.98 -10.06 -6.90
N ILE A 107 -10.70 -10.23 -7.19
CA ILE A 107 -9.57 -9.76 -6.36
C ILE A 107 -9.28 -8.30 -6.71
N SER A 108 -9.07 -7.46 -5.70
CA SER A 108 -8.68 -6.06 -5.86
C SER A 108 -7.27 -5.81 -5.32
N GLU A 109 -6.75 -4.59 -5.51
CA GLU A 109 -5.44 -4.21 -4.99
C GLU A 109 -5.35 -4.27 -3.46
N ILE A 110 -6.49 -4.20 -2.75
CA ILE A 110 -6.57 -4.31 -1.29
C ILE A 110 -6.18 -5.73 -0.84
N GLU A 111 -6.60 -6.78 -1.55
CA GLU A 111 -6.23 -8.16 -1.17
C GLU A 111 -4.79 -8.52 -1.56
N ILE A 112 -4.12 -7.69 -2.37
CA ILE A 112 -2.74 -7.91 -2.81
C ILE A 112 -1.72 -7.28 -1.84
N VAL A 113 -2.07 -6.15 -1.22
CA VAL A 113 -1.18 -5.30 -0.38
C VAL A 113 -1.44 -5.50 1.10
#